data_AF-A0A2X1BGC5-F1
#
_entry.id   AF-A0A2X1BGC5-F1
#
_cell.length_a   1.000
_cell.length_b   1.000
_cell.length_c   1.000
_cell.angle_alpha   90.00
_cell.angle_beta   90.00
_cell.angle_gamma   90.00
#
_symmetry.space_group_name_H-M   'P 1'
#
loop_
_entity.id
_entity.type
_entity.pdbx_description
1 polymer ?
#
loop_
_entity_poly.entity_id
_entity_poly.type
_entity_poly.pdbx_seq_one_letter_code
_entity_poly.pdbx_strand_id
1 'polypeptide(L)'
;MQELAQRFSCSRKTIARYLKQAQLREPEQRHFSSVNIIMDTTYFGRKFGVMVLYDSISRQALSVSEVKSESNALYRQAIRELQEKGIHIQSIICDGRRGLTSLFPDIPIQLCQFHQVKTINRYLTRKPQTAAAVDLKQLALSLKNSSKAAFEEHLNNWHKQHKDFLNERSSNPETGKSHYRHKRLRSAYNSLRRNLHWLFTFEDYPELNLPKTTNLLEGKFGDLKRLLACHCGMEKDNKVKFIKDYFA
;
A
#
# COMPACT_ATOMS: atom_id res chain seq x y z
N MET A 1 25.18 4.84 16.97
CA MET A 1 26.09 4.02 17.80
C MET A 1 27.24 4.81 18.39
N GLN A 2 27.82 5.78 17.68
CA GLN A 2 28.94 6.59 18.20
C GLN A 2 28.52 7.50 19.36
N GLU A 3 27.36 8.15 19.26
CA GLU A 3 26.79 8.94 20.36
C GLU A 3 26.50 8.09 21.61
N LEU A 4 25.97 6.87 21.46
CA LEU A 4 25.76 5.94 22.58
C LEU A 4 27.09 5.51 23.21
N ALA A 5 28.10 5.23 22.38
CA ALA A 5 29.44 4.90 22.85
C ALA A 5 30.07 6.06 23.66
N GLN A 6 29.88 7.29 23.22
CA GLN A 6 30.30 8.50 23.96
C GLN A 6 29.50 8.69 25.26
N ARG A 7 28.17 8.57 25.20
CA ARG A 7 27.29 8.76 26.36
C ARG A 7 27.53 7.73 27.46
N PHE A 8 27.77 6.47 27.09
CA PHE A 8 28.00 5.38 28.03
C PHE A 8 29.49 5.07 28.24
N SER A 9 30.39 5.94 27.77
CA SER A 9 31.85 5.81 27.91
C SER A 9 32.38 4.41 27.59
N CYS A 10 31.89 3.81 26.51
CA CYS A 10 32.27 2.44 26.13
C CYS A 10 32.46 2.29 24.62
N SER A 11 33.08 1.19 24.20
CA SER A 11 33.34 0.98 22.76
C SER A 11 32.05 0.74 21.97
N ARG A 12 32.07 1.06 20.66
CA ARG A 12 30.98 0.71 19.73
C ARG A 12 30.68 -0.81 19.74
N LYS A 13 31.71 -1.65 19.93
CA LYS A 13 31.55 -3.12 20.04
C LYS A 13 30.77 -3.50 21.30
N THR A 14 31.01 -2.82 22.41
CA THR A 14 30.30 -3.01 23.68
C THR A 14 28.81 -2.67 23.53
N ILE A 15 28.48 -1.52 22.94
CA ILE A 15 27.09 -1.14 22.64
C ILE A 15 26.41 -2.18 21.72
N ALA A 16 27.08 -2.60 20.65
CA ALA A 16 26.52 -3.60 19.74
C ALA A 16 26.23 -4.95 20.42
N ARG A 17 27.08 -5.37 21.37
CA ARG A 17 26.87 -6.58 22.18
C ARG A 17 25.62 -6.46 23.05
N TYR A 18 25.44 -5.33 23.73
CA TYR A 18 24.24 -5.07 24.54
C TYR A 18 22.97 -5.04 23.68
N LEU A 19 22.99 -4.38 22.52
CA LEU A 19 21.85 -4.36 21.60
C LEU A 19 21.50 -5.77 21.05
N LYS A 20 22.50 -6.63 20.87
CA LYS A 20 22.25 -8.03 20.45
C LYS A 20 21.53 -8.83 21.54
N GLN A 21 21.83 -8.54 22.82
CA GLN A 21 21.22 -9.17 23.99
C GLN A 21 19.85 -8.60 24.34
N ALA A 22 19.47 -7.45 23.77
CA ALA A 22 18.15 -6.86 23.99
C ALA A 22 17.06 -7.86 23.57
N GLN A 23 16.20 -8.20 24.53
CA GLN A 23 14.98 -8.94 24.29
C GLN A 23 13.94 -7.97 23.73
N LEU A 24 13.20 -8.44 22.73
CA LEU A 24 12.04 -7.70 22.25
C LEU A 24 11.01 -7.68 23.36
N ARG A 25 10.31 -6.56 23.52
CA ARG A 25 9.12 -6.55 24.38
C ARG A 25 8.18 -7.64 23.90
N GLU A 26 7.71 -8.48 24.82
CA GLU A 26 6.64 -9.39 24.46
C GLU A 26 5.44 -8.54 24.02
N PRO A 27 4.86 -8.80 22.85
CA PRO A 27 3.63 -8.13 22.49
C PRO A 27 2.61 -8.47 23.58
N GLU A 28 2.02 -7.44 24.20
CA GLU A 28 0.94 -7.66 25.16
C GLU A 28 -0.09 -8.63 24.55
N GLN A 29 -0.53 -9.63 25.32
CA GLN A 29 -1.61 -10.52 24.92
C GLN A 29 -2.89 -9.71 24.79
N ARG A 30 -3.10 -9.13 23.61
CA ARG A 30 -4.25 -8.28 23.30
C ARG A 30 -5.26 -9.10 22.52
N HIS A 31 -6.45 -9.24 23.09
CA HIS A 31 -7.56 -9.91 22.44
C HIS A 31 -8.16 -8.98 21.38
N PHE A 32 -7.85 -9.25 20.11
CA PHE A 32 -8.52 -8.62 18.98
C PHE A 32 -9.74 -9.46 18.60
N SER A 33 -10.94 -9.01 18.96
CA SER A 33 -12.17 -9.71 18.60
C SER A 33 -12.52 -9.52 17.12
N SER A 34 -12.32 -8.32 16.57
CA SER A 34 -12.60 -7.99 15.18
C SER A 34 -11.68 -6.87 14.68
N VAL A 35 -11.15 -7.02 13.46
CA VAL A 35 -10.12 -6.12 12.91
C VAL A 35 -10.42 -5.70 11.48
N ASN A 36 -9.97 -4.48 11.15
CA ASN A 36 -9.93 -3.96 9.78
C ASN A 36 -8.46 -3.79 9.37
N ILE A 37 -7.98 -4.67 8.48
CA ILE A 37 -6.54 -4.80 8.23
C ILE A 37 -6.11 -3.86 7.12
N ILE A 38 -5.17 -2.97 7.42
CA ILE A 38 -4.35 -2.29 6.43
C ILE A 38 -3.09 -3.12 6.20
N MET A 39 -2.88 -3.59 4.98
CA MET A 39 -1.67 -4.31 4.59
C MET A 39 -0.81 -3.45 3.66
N ASP A 40 0.47 -3.32 4.01
CA ASP A 40 1.44 -2.60 3.19
C ASP A 40 2.87 -3.10 3.48
N THR A 41 3.78 -2.86 2.55
CA THR A 41 5.19 -3.26 2.67
C THR A 41 6.11 -2.07 2.43
N THR A 42 7.05 -1.86 3.35
CA THR A 42 8.10 -0.85 3.19
C THR A 42 9.45 -1.50 2.92
N TYR A 43 10.19 -0.98 1.93
CA TYR A 43 11.53 -1.46 1.59
C TYR A 43 12.65 -0.59 2.17
N PHE A 44 13.75 -1.24 2.55
CA PHE A 44 14.97 -0.62 3.05
C PHE A 44 16.11 -0.86 2.07
N GLY A 45 16.20 0.02 1.06
CA GLY A 45 17.10 -0.16 -0.08
C GLY A 45 16.69 -1.36 -0.94
N ARG A 46 17.67 -2.02 -1.56
CA ARG A 46 17.45 -3.24 -2.38
C ARG A 46 17.65 -4.55 -1.62
N LYS A 47 17.78 -4.50 -0.28
CA LYS A 47 18.21 -5.64 0.54
C LYS A 47 17.05 -6.44 1.13
N PHE A 48 16.07 -5.76 1.70
CA PHE A 48 14.90 -6.38 2.31
C PHE A 48 13.75 -5.37 2.45
N GLY A 49 12.54 -5.87 2.66
CA GLY A 49 11.37 -5.12 3.07
C GLY A 49 10.74 -5.71 4.34
N VAL A 50 9.81 -4.95 4.91
CA VAL A 50 8.98 -5.40 6.03
C VAL A 50 7.52 -5.21 5.64
N MET A 51 6.80 -6.32 5.65
CA MET A 51 5.36 -6.37 5.46
C MET A 51 4.68 -6.22 6.82
N VAL A 52 3.74 -5.30 6.92
CA VAL A 52 3.00 -5.04 8.15
C VAL A 52 1.50 -5.17 7.88
N LEU A 53 0.83 -5.95 8.72
CA LEU A 53 -0.63 -5.98 8.81
C LEU A 53 -1.00 -5.14 10.03
N TYR A 54 -1.72 -4.06 9.80
CA TYR A 54 -2.02 -3.05 10.80
C TYR A 54 -3.53 -2.90 10.96
N ASP A 55 -4.03 -2.99 12.17
CA ASP A 55 -5.45 -2.81 12.43
C ASP A 55 -5.81 -1.32 12.48
N SER A 56 -6.75 -0.90 11.64
CA SER A 56 -7.22 0.49 11.62
C SER A 56 -8.09 0.86 12.82
N ILE A 57 -8.67 -0.14 13.51
CA ILE A 57 -9.51 0.07 14.70
C ILE A 57 -8.62 0.35 15.92
N SER A 58 -7.83 -0.65 16.35
CA SER A 58 -6.96 -0.54 17.52
C SER A 58 -5.73 0.32 17.30
N ARG A 59 -5.38 0.62 16.04
CA ARG A 59 -4.14 1.33 15.65
C ARG A 59 -2.89 0.58 16.10
N GLN A 60 -2.88 -0.73 15.94
CA GLN A 60 -1.76 -1.60 16.30
C GLN A 60 -1.36 -2.52 15.16
N ALA A 61 -0.09 -2.94 15.14
CA ALA A 61 0.36 -3.95 14.20
C ALA A 61 -0.04 -5.34 14.69
N LEU A 62 -0.71 -6.11 13.83
CA LEU A 62 -1.10 -7.50 14.08
C LEU A 62 0.00 -8.48 13.66
N SER A 63 0.78 -8.11 12.65
CA SER A 63 1.89 -8.92 12.14
C SER A 63 2.96 -8.03 11.51
N VAL A 64 4.23 -8.37 11.75
CA VAL A 64 5.42 -7.67 11.24
C VAL A 64 6.43 -8.71 10.75
N SER A 65 6.53 -8.85 9.43
CA SER A 65 7.29 -9.93 8.80
C SER A 65 8.33 -9.36 7.84
N GLU A 66 9.55 -9.91 7.91
CA GLU A 66 10.59 -9.60 6.93
C GLU A 66 10.28 -10.28 5.60
N VAL A 67 10.37 -9.54 4.50
CA VAL A 67 10.14 -10.06 3.15
C VAL A 67 11.27 -9.65 2.21
N LYS A 68 11.70 -10.55 1.32
CA LYS A 68 12.65 -10.19 0.24
C LYS A 68 11.95 -9.41 -0.88
N SER A 69 10.73 -9.84 -1.19
CA SER A 69 9.86 -9.25 -2.20
C SER A 69 8.42 -9.58 -1.85
N GLU A 70 7.52 -8.64 -2.06
CA GLU A 70 6.09 -8.90 -1.90
C GLU A 70 5.61 -10.00 -2.84
N SER A 71 4.76 -10.88 -2.31
CA SER A 71 4.02 -11.87 -3.09
C SER A 71 2.63 -12.06 -2.51
N ASN A 72 1.69 -12.45 -3.38
CA ASN A 72 0.31 -12.74 -2.98
C ASN A 72 0.25 -13.93 -2.00
N ALA A 73 1.20 -14.87 -2.10
CA ALA A 73 1.32 -15.99 -1.18
C ALA A 73 1.64 -15.54 0.25
N LEU A 74 2.53 -14.55 0.42
CA LEU A 74 2.88 -14.00 1.73
C LEU A 74 1.69 -13.30 2.40
N TYR A 75 0.92 -12.51 1.64
CA TYR A 75 -0.31 -11.89 2.17
C TYR A 75 -1.35 -12.94 2.58
N ARG A 76 -1.56 -13.97 1.74
CA ARG A 76 -2.47 -15.08 2.06
C ARG A 76 -2.04 -15.81 3.33
N GLN A 77 -0.75 -16.10 3.47
CA GLN A 77 -0.21 -16.76 4.66
C GLN A 77 -0.42 -15.89 5.91
N ALA A 78 -0.07 -14.61 5.87
CA ALA A 78 -0.21 -13.71 7.01
C ALA A 78 -1.67 -13.56 7.46
N ILE A 79 -2.62 -13.53 6.52
CA ILE A 79 -4.06 -13.50 6.84
C ILE A 79 -4.51 -14.82 7.48
N ARG A 80 -4.07 -15.98 6.97
CA ARG A 80 -4.39 -17.28 7.57
C ARG A 80 -3.87 -17.40 8.99
N GLU A 81 -2.64 -16.97 9.25
CA GLU A 81 -2.03 -16.98 10.58
C GLU A 81 -2.82 -16.13 11.60
N LEU A 82 -3.49 -15.05 11.14
CA LEU A 82 -4.38 -14.27 12.01
C LEU A 82 -5.71 -14.99 12.26
N GLN A 83 -6.29 -15.60 11.23
CA GLN A 83 -7.53 -16.38 11.37
C GLN A 83 -7.35 -17.60 12.28
N GLU A 84 -6.21 -18.30 12.18
CA GLU A 84 -5.85 -19.44 13.05
C GLU A 84 -5.72 -19.04 14.52
N LYS A 85 -5.39 -17.77 14.80
CA LYS A 85 -5.39 -17.20 16.16
C LYS A 85 -6.78 -16.79 16.64
N GLY A 86 -7.83 -17.06 15.88
CA GLY A 86 -9.21 -16.72 16.20
C GLY A 86 -9.57 -15.25 15.98
N ILE A 87 -8.75 -14.49 15.25
CA ILE A 87 -9.03 -13.07 14.95
C ILE A 87 -10.03 -12.98 13.80
N HIS A 88 -11.18 -12.35 14.04
CA HIS A 88 -12.16 -12.10 12.97
C HIS A 88 -11.74 -10.91 12.12
N ILE A 89 -11.52 -11.15 10.81
CA ILE A 89 -11.11 -10.13 9.86
C ILE A 89 -12.37 -9.62 9.15
N GLN A 90 -12.77 -8.39 9.46
CA GLN A 90 -13.97 -7.77 8.90
C GLN A 90 -13.72 -7.17 7.51
N SER A 91 -12.51 -6.66 7.29
CA SER A 91 -12.12 -6.08 6.00
C SER A 91 -10.62 -6.02 5.80
N ILE A 92 -10.22 -5.80 4.55
CA ILE A 92 -8.85 -5.60 4.13
C ILE A 92 -8.74 -4.33 3.30
N ILE A 93 -7.83 -3.44 3.67
CA ILE A 93 -7.39 -2.27 2.90
C ILE A 93 -5.99 -2.57 2.38
N CYS A 94 -5.82 -2.57 1.06
CA CYS A 94 -4.54 -2.92 0.45
C CYS A 94 -4.15 -1.98 -0.70
N ASP A 95 -2.92 -2.14 -1.17
CA ASP A 95 -2.48 -1.55 -2.42
C ASP A 95 -3.13 -2.26 -3.62
N GLY A 96 -3.09 -1.62 -4.79
CA GLY A 96 -3.68 -2.12 -6.04
C GLY A 96 -2.94 -3.31 -6.66
N ARG A 97 -2.32 -4.19 -5.87
CA ARG A 97 -1.52 -5.31 -6.37
C ARG A 97 -2.39 -6.31 -7.12
N ARG A 98 -1.95 -6.68 -8.33
CA ARG A 98 -2.70 -7.57 -9.22
C ARG A 98 -2.93 -8.93 -8.56
N GLY A 99 -4.19 -9.36 -8.54
CA GLY A 99 -4.60 -10.66 -8.02
C GLY A 99 -4.64 -10.76 -6.49
N LEU A 100 -4.40 -9.66 -5.76
CA LEU A 100 -4.56 -9.63 -4.30
C LEU A 100 -6.05 -9.64 -3.91
N THR A 101 -6.87 -8.89 -4.65
CA THR A 101 -8.32 -8.81 -4.42
C THR A 101 -9.03 -10.15 -4.61
N SER A 102 -8.54 -11.01 -5.49
CA SER A 102 -9.12 -12.35 -5.73
C SER A 102 -8.74 -13.40 -4.67
N LEU A 103 -7.85 -13.08 -3.72
CA LEU A 103 -7.40 -14.08 -2.74
C LEU A 103 -8.39 -14.30 -1.60
N PHE A 104 -9.25 -13.31 -1.31
CA PHE A 104 -10.15 -13.27 -0.17
C PHE A 104 -11.57 -12.92 -0.65
N PRO A 105 -12.27 -13.86 -1.32
CA PRO A 105 -13.59 -13.58 -1.89
C PRO A 105 -14.65 -13.27 -0.81
N ASP A 106 -14.48 -13.80 0.39
CA ASP A 106 -15.45 -13.69 1.49
C ASP A 106 -15.18 -12.50 2.43
N ILE A 107 -14.11 -11.73 2.18
CA ILE A 107 -13.73 -10.58 3.01
C ILE A 107 -13.88 -9.31 2.16
N PRO A 108 -14.61 -8.28 2.64
CA PRO A 108 -14.63 -6.97 2.00
C PRO A 108 -13.22 -6.41 1.78
N ILE A 109 -12.87 -6.10 0.54
CA ILE A 109 -11.57 -5.50 0.18
C ILE A 109 -11.75 -4.09 -0.34
N GLN A 110 -10.95 -3.17 0.19
CA GLN A 110 -10.80 -1.82 -0.28
C GLN A 110 -9.40 -1.58 -0.88
N LEU A 111 -9.37 -1.03 -2.09
CA LEU A 111 -8.13 -0.52 -2.67
C LEU A 111 -7.86 0.91 -2.17
N CYS A 112 -6.62 1.15 -1.77
CA CYS A 112 -6.17 2.46 -1.33
C CYS A 112 -6.28 3.49 -2.47
N GLN A 113 -7.11 4.51 -2.26
CA GLN A 113 -7.34 5.56 -3.26
C GLN A 113 -6.07 6.36 -3.57
N PHE A 114 -5.18 6.55 -2.60
CA PHE A 114 -3.87 7.19 -2.82
C PHE A 114 -2.99 6.37 -3.79
N HIS A 115 -2.94 5.05 -3.60
CA HIS A 115 -2.20 4.15 -4.49
C HIS A 115 -2.80 4.08 -5.89
N GLN A 116 -4.13 4.18 -6.00
CA GLN A 116 -4.81 4.32 -7.29
C GLN A 116 -4.38 5.62 -7.99
N VAL A 117 -4.40 6.77 -7.30
CA VAL A 117 -3.93 8.06 -7.87
C VAL A 117 -2.46 7.99 -8.29
N LYS A 118 -1.60 7.34 -7.49
CA LYS A 118 -0.19 7.10 -7.84
C LYS A 118 -0.06 6.25 -9.11
N THR A 119 -0.93 5.26 -9.30
CA THR A 119 -1.00 4.44 -10.52
C THR A 119 -1.39 5.27 -11.74
N ILE A 120 -2.38 6.17 -11.60
CA ILE A 120 -2.76 7.10 -12.67
C ILE A 120 -1.62 8.04 -13.03
N ASN A 121 -0.97 8.65 -12.04
CA ASN A 121 0.20 9.51 -12.26
C ASN A 121 1.36 8.77 -12.94
N ARG A 122 1.54 7.48 -12.66
CA ARG A 122 2.53 6.64 -13.36
C ARG A 122 2.16 6.49 -14.84
N TYR A 123 0.89 6.28 -15.18
CA TYR A 123 0.47 6.17 -16.58
C TYR A 123 0.54 7.50 -17.34
N LEU A 124 -0.01 8.58 -16.77
CA LEU A 124 -0.22 9.87 -17.46
C LEU A 124 0.94 10.86 -17.32
N THR A 125 1.95 10.53 -16.52
CA THR A 125 3.03 11.43 -16.07
C THR A 125 2.54 12.56 -15.17
N ARG A 126 3.47 13.34 -14.59
CA ARG A 126 3.12 14.46 -13.69
C ARG A 126 2.54 15.67 -14.43
N LYS A 127 2.86 15.88 -15.70
CA LYS A 127 2.38 17.00 -16.52
C LYS A 127 1.91 16.48 -17.87
N PRO A 128 0.74 15.84 -17.95
CA PRO A 128 0.18 15.40 -19.23
C PRO A 128 -0.06 16.60 -20.15
N GLN A 129 0.16 16.41 -21.45
CA GLN A 129 0.02 17.47 -22.46
C GLN A 129 -1.34 17.46 -23.18
N THR A 130 -1.98 16.30 -23.27
CA THR A 130 -3.27 16.17 -23.95
C THR A 130 -4.42 16.52 -23.01
N ALA A 131 -5.46 17.17 -23.53
CA ALA A 131 -6.66 17.51 -22.77
C ALA A 131 -7.27 16.27 -22.09
N ALA A 132 -7.43 15.17 -22.84
CA ALA A 132 -7.92 13.90 -22.29
C ALA A 132 -7.14 13.40 -21.06
N ALA A 133 -5.82 13.51 -21.07
CA ALA A 133 -4.99 13.06 -19.96
C ALA A 133 -4.98 14.06 -18.79
N VAL A 134 -5.09 15.36 -19.05
CA VAL A 134 -5.28 16.39 -18.02
C VAL A 134 -6.61 16.16 -17.30
N ASP A 135 -7.70 16.00 -18.04
CA ASP A 135 -9.04 15.79 -17.48
C ASP A 135 -9.12 14.50 -16.65
N LEU A 136 -8.58 13.39 -17.17
CA LEU A 136 -8.58 12.12 -16.43
C LEU A 136 -7.76 12.21 -15.14
N LYS A 137 -6.66 12.98 -15.16
CA LYS A 137 -5.85 13.21 -13.98
C LYS A 137 -6.61 14.03 -12.94
N GLN A 138 -7.32 15.09 -13.35
CA GLN A 138 -8.14 15.89 -12.44
C GLN A 138 -9.25 15.04 -11.82
N LEU A 139 -9.92 14.22 -12.64
CA LEU A 139 -10.89 13.26 -12.14
C LEU A 139 -10.27 12.31 -11.11
N ALA A 140 -9.09 11.73 -11.38
CA ALA A 140 -8.44 10.86 -10.40
C ALA A 140 -8.12 11.58 -9.07
N LEU A 141 -7.81 12.88 -9.09
CA LEU A 141 -7.55 13.68 -7.88
C LEU A 141 -8.82 13.93 -7.05
N SER A 142 -10.01 13.93 -7.65
CA SER A 142 -11.28 14.09 -6.92
C SER A 142 -11.74 12.82 -6.20
N LEU A 143 -11.08 11.67 -6.44
CA LEU A 143 -11.47 10.35 -5.93
C LEU A 143 -11.72 10.32 -4.40
N LYS A 144 -10.89 11.02 -3.62
CA LYS A 144 -11.00 11.05 -2.14
C LYS A 144 -12.27 11.75 -1.63
N ASN A 145 -12.76 12.71 -2.40
CA ASN A 145 -13.81 13.63 -2.01
C ASN A 145 -15.13 13.39 -2.75
N SER A 146 -15.18 12.39 -3.63
CA SER A 146 -16.37 12.03 -4.40
C SER A 146 -17.10 10.86 -3.75
N SER A 147 -18.40 10.71 -4.05
CA SER A 147 -19.11 9.45 -3.84
C SER A 147 -18.85 8.46 -4.99
N LYS A 148 -19.13 7.17 -4.80
CA LYS A 148 -19.03 6.14 -5.85
C LYS A 148 -19.85 6.52 -7.09
N ALA A 149 -21.11 6.89 -6.87
CA ALA A 149 -22.04 7.23 -7.94
C ALA A 149 -21.57 8.46 -8.73
N ALA A 150 -21.21 9.55 -8.04
CA ALA A 150 -20.75 10.77 -8.70
C ALA A 150 -19.41 10.53 -9.44
N PHE A 151 -18.48 9.77 -8.85
CA PHE A 151 -17.22 9.45 -9.50
C PHE A 151 -17.43 8.59 -10.75
N GLU A 152 -18.30 7.59 -10.67
CA GLU A 152 -18.65 6.73 -11.79
C GLU A 152 -19.27 7.52 -12.94
N GLU A 153 -20.20 8.41 -12.64
CA GLU A 153 -20.82 9.29 -13.63
C GLU A 153 -19.78 10.15 -14.34
N HIS A 154 -18.93 10.86 -13.60
CA HIS A 154 -17.87 11.67 -14.18
C HIS A 154 -16.88 10.84 -15.02
N LEU A 155 -16.53 9.63 -14.57
CA LEU A 155 -15.67 8.71 -15.31
C LEU A 155 -16.31 8.25 -16.63
N ASN A 156 -17.61 7.97 -16.60
CA ASN A 156 -18.37 7.60 -17.79
C ASN A 156 -18.49 8.77 -18.77
N ASN A 157 -18.74 9.98 -18.28
CA ASN A 157 -18.80 11.20 -19.10
C ASN A 157 -17.46 11.52 -19.74
N TRP A 158 -16.36 11.41 -18.99
CA TRP A 158 -15.01 11.53 -19.54
C TRP A 158 -14.76 10.50 -20.65
N HIS A 159 -15.15 9.24 -20.46
CA HIS A 159 -14.98 8.22 -21.48
C HIS A 159 -15.79 8.51 -22.74
N LYS A 160 -17.05 8.98 -22.61
CA LYS A 160 -17.88 9.39 -23.75
C LYS A 160 -17.22 10.50 -24.55
N GLN A 161 -16.73 11.55 -23.87
CA GLN A 161 -16.10 12.70 -24.51
C GLN A 161 -14.80 12.34 -25.26
N HIS A 162 -13.98 11.46 -24.68
CA HIS A 162 -12.64 11.14 -25.20
C HIS A 162 -12.57 9.78 -25.92
N LYS A 163 -13.70 9.13 -26.19
CA LYS A 163 -13.78 7.77 -26.75
C LYS A 163 -13.03 7.62 -28.08
N ASP A 164 -13.27 8.53 -29.00
CA ASP A 164 -12.69 8.46 -30.35
C ASP A 164 -11.19 8.67 -30.30
N PHE A 165 -10.74 9.69 -29.54
CA PHE A 165 -9.33 9.91 -29.24
C PHE A 165 -8.67 8.66 -28.65
N LEU A 166 -9.29 8.00 -27.66
CA LEU A 166 -8.76 6.76 -27.08
C LEU A 166 -8.64 5.62 -28.09
N ASN A 167 -9.54 5.56 -29.07
CA ASN A 167 -9.61 4.49 -30.06
C ASN A 167 -8.73 4.73 -31.27
N GLU A 168 -8.05 5.88 -31.39
CA GLU A 168 -7.07 6.13 -32.43
C GLU A 168 -6.00 5.03 -32.48
N ARG A 169 -5.75 4.51 -33.68
CA ARG A 169 -4.76 3.47 -33.94
C ARG A 169 -3.72 3.93 -34.95
N SER A 170 -2.54 3.33 -34.86
CA SER A 170 -1.49 3.41 -35.88
C SER A 170 -1.17 2.00 -36.36
N SER A 171 -1.03 1.84 -37.66
CA SER A 171 -0.51 0.63 -38.28
C SER A 171 1.01 0.73 -38.42
N ASN A 172 1.71 -0.38 -38.18
CA ASN A 172 3.10 -0.51 -38.60
C ASN A 172 3.10 -0.92 -40.09
N PRO A 173 3.72 -0.14 -40.99
CA PRO A 173 3.68 -0.39 -42.43
C PRO A 173 4.43 -1.65 -42.86
N GLU A 174 5.45 -2.09 -42.11
CA GLU A 174 6.26 -3.28 -42.42
C GLU A 174 5.60 -4.59 -41.96
N THR A 175 4.90 -4.54 -40.82
CA THR A 175 4.33 -5.75 -40.19
C THR A 175 2.81 -5.85 -40.31
N GLY A 176 2.14 -4.80 -40.81
CA GLY A 176 0.67 -4.68 -40.85
C GLY A 176 -0.02 -4.59 -39.48
N LYS A 177 0.72 -4.72 -38.37
CA LYS A 177 0.16 -4.77 -37.02
C LYS A 177 -0.35 -3.39 -36.57
N SER A 178 -1.60 -3.33 -36.13
CA SER A 178 -2.23 -2.11 -35.62
C SER A 178 -2.16 -2.01 -34.10
N HIS A 179 -1.82 -0.84 -33.57
CA HIS A 179 -1.77 -0.57 -32.13
C HIS A 179 -2.45 0.75 -31.77
N TYR A 180 -3.05 0.82 -30.58
CA TYR A 180 -3.58 2.09 -30.06
C TYR A 180 -2.48 3.12 -29.88
N ARG A 181 -2.74 4.37 -30.27
CA ARG A 181 -1.81 5.50 -30.05
C ARG A 181 -1.66 5.80 -28.56
N HIS A 182 -2.77 5.83 -27.83
CA HIS A 182 -2.82 6.30 -26.44
C HIS A 182 -2.85 5.16 -25.41
N LYS A 183 -1.97 4.15 -25.56
CA LYS A 183 -1.98 2.94 -24.71
C LYS A 183 -1.95 3.24 -23.20
N ARG A 184 -1.14 4.21 -22.79
CA ARG A 184 -0.99 4.58 -21.36
C ARG A 184 -2.26 5.25 -20.82
N LEU A 185 -2.86 6.15 -21.59
CA LEU A 185 -4.13 6.80 -21.22
C LEU A 185 -5.26 5.77 -21.10
N ARG A 186 -5.38 4.86 -22.08
CA ARG A 186 -6.31 3.71 -22.00
C ARG A 186 -6.05 2.86 -20.76
N SER A 187 -4.79 2.62 -20.40
CA SER A 187 -4.44 1.83 -19.22
C SER A 187 -4.82 2.53 -17.92
N ALA A 188 -4.63 3.85 -17.86
CA ALA A 188 -5.08 4.68 -16.73
C ALA A 188 -6.59 4.60 -16.55
N TYR A 189 -7.35 4.89 -17.61
CA TYR A 189 -8.82 4.83 -17.58
C TYR A 189 -9.31 3.45 -17.17
N ASN A 190 -8.82 2.39 -17.82
CA ASN A 190 -9.24 1.03 -17.51
C ASN A 190 -8.87 0.61 -16.09
N SER A 191 -7.79 1.15 -15.51
CA SER A 191 -7.45 0.87 -14.11
C SER A 191 -8.49 1.46 -13.15
N LEU A 192 -8.99 2.68 -13.39
CA LEU A 192 -10.08 3.26 -12.59
C LEU A 192 -11.37 2.46 -12.78
N ARG A 193 -11.74 2.18 -14.03
CA ARG A 193 -12.99 1.49 -14.34
C ARG A 193 -13.05 0.10 -13.72
N ARG A 194 -11.98 -0.70 -13.85
CA ARG A 194 -11.93 -2.06 -13.27
C ARG A 194 -11.93 -2.05 -11.74
N ASN A 195 -11.26 -1.07 -11.15
CA ASN A 195 -11.09 -1.01 -9.70
C ASN A 195 -12.21 -0.27 -8.98
N LEU A 196 -13.17 0.32 -9.70
CA LEU A 196 -14.17 1.23 -9.17
C LEU A 196 -14.87 0.70 -7.91
N HIS A 197 -15.38 -0.53 -7.95
CA HIS A 197 -16.05 -1.14 -6.81
C HIS A 197 -15.13 -1.27 -5.59
N TRP A 198 -13.89 -1.73 -5.75
CA TRP A 198 -12.94 -1.81 -4.63
C TRP A 198 -12.46 -0.44 -4.11
N LEU A 199 -12.55 0.64 -4.89
CA LEU A 199 -12.14 1.99 -4.45
C LEU A 199 -13.16 2.64 -3.51
N PHE A 200 -14.38 2.10 -3.47
CA PHE A 200 -15.53 2.65 -2.75
C PHE A 200 -16.19 1.63 -1.81
N THR A 201 -15.50 0.53 -1.46
CA THR A 201 -16.00 -0.48 -0.52
C THR A 201 -16.45 0.14 0.82
N PHE A 202 -15.83 1.23 1.27
CA PHE A 202 -16.25 1.98 2.46
C PHE A 202 -17.68 2.54 2.40
N GLU A 203 -18.25 2.74 1.21
CA GLU A 203 -19.65 3.15 1.04
C GLU A 203 -20.60 1.96 1.14
N ASP A 204 -20.15 0.77 0.73
CA ASP A 204 -20.93 -0.46 0.79
C ASP A 204 -20.97 -1.02 2.25
N TYR A 205 -19.98 -0.65 3.09
CA TYR A 205 -19.84 -1.07 4.50
C TYR A 205 -19.55 0.11 5.44
N PRO A 206 -20.49 1.07 5.60
CA PRO A 206 -20.27 2.28 6.39
C PRO A 206 -20.01 2.00 7.88
N GLU A 207 -20.58 0.92 8.42
CA GLU A 207 -20.41 0.48 9.81
C GLU A 207 -18.97 0.10 10.16
N LEU A 208 -18.18 -0.31 9.16
CA LEU A 208 -16.78 -0.68 9.35
C LEU A 208 -15.84 0.53 9.40
N ASN A 209 -16.32 1.74 9.07
CA ASN A 209 -15.53 2.99 9.10
C ASN A 209 -14.18 2.87 8.37
N LEU A 210 -14.18 2.24 7.19
CA LEU A 210 -12.95 1.92 6.46
C LEU A 210 -12.19 3.18 6.02
N PRO A 211 -10.89 3.31 6.34
CA PRO A 211 -10.10 4.43 5.85
C PRO A 211 -9.91 4.33 4.33
N LYS A 212 -10.16 5.42 3.62
CA LYS A 212 -10.00 5.52 2.16
C LYS A 212 -8.56 5.33 1.67
N THR A 213 -7.58 5.46 2.56
CA THR A 213 -6.15 5.36 2.27
C THR A 213 -5.37 4.60 3.34
N THR A 214 -4.20 4.09 2.99
CA THR A 214 -3.25 3.45 3.91
C THR A 214 -2.38 4.45 4.68
N ASN A 215 -2.78 5.72 4.75
CA ASN A 215 -2.00 6.80 5.36
C ASN A 215 -1.64 6.54 6.83
N LEU A 216 -2.45 5.76 7.54
CA LEU A 216 -2.16 5.35 8.92
C LEU A 216 -0.85 4.57 9.00
N LEU A 217 -0.68 3.57 8.14
CA LEU A 217 0.51 2.74 8.10
C LEU A 217 1.68 3.45 7.39
N GLU A 218 1.42 4.21 6.32
CA GLU A 218 2.45 5.03 5.66
C GLU A 218 3.06 6.08 6.61
N GLY A 219 2.25 6.69 7.48
CA GLY A 219 2.75 7.59 8.54
C GLY A 219 3.69 6.88 9.51
N LYS A 220 3.35 5.65 9.94
CA LYS A 220 4.22 4.81 10.77
C LYS A 220 5.50 4.43 10.05
N PHE A 221 5.45 4.11 8.76
CA PHE A 221 6.66 3.86 7.97
C PHE A 221 7.56 5.09 7.84
N GLY A 222 6.98 6.28 7.68
CA GLY A 222 7.73 7.54 7.67
C GLY A 222 8.47 7.78 8.97
N ASP A 223 7.77 7.63 10.10
CA ASP A 223 8.35 7.79 11.44
C ASP A 223 9.44 6.74 11.72
N LEU A 224 9.16 5.47 11.43
CA LEU A 224 10.13 4.38 11.54
C LEU A 224 11.41 4.65 10.72
N LYS A 225 11.27 5.12 9.48
CA LYS A 225 12.43 5.45 8.63
C LYS A 225 13.22 6.63 9.19
N ARG A 226 12.55 7.62 9.76
CA ARG A 226 13.20 8.76 10.43
C ARG A 226 14.03 8.28 11.64
N LEU A 227 13.47 7.44 12.49
CA LEU A 227 14.18 6.87 13.64
C LEU A 227 15.39 6.02 13.20
N LEU A 228 15.22 5.20 12.17
CA LEU A 228 16.31 4.39 11.61
C LEU A 228 17.40 5.24 10.94
N ALA A 229 17.07 6.40 10.39
CA ALA A 229 18.05 7.32 9.79
C ALA A 229 19.05 7.87 10.82
N CYS A 230 18.64 8.04 12.07
CA CYS A 230 19.54 8.38 13.19
C CYS A 230 20.54 7.25 13.52
N HIS A 231 20.36 6.06 12.93
CA HIS A 231 21.19 4.87 13.16
C HIS A 231 21.87 4.38 11.87
N CYS A 232 22.46 5.32 11.12
CA CYS A 232 23.33 5.01 9.97
C CYS A 232 24.36 3.93 10.32
N GLY A 233 24.39 2.85 9.53
CA GLY A 233 25.33 1.74 9.69
C GLY A 233 24.85 0.58 10.58
N MET A 234 23.60 0.57 11.04
CA MET A 234 23.03 -0.61 11.72
C MET A 234 22.96 -1.83 10.77
N GLU A 235 23.42 -2.98 11.26
CA GLU A 235 23.30 -4.27 10.56
C GLU A 235 21.83 -4.65 10.34
N LYS A 236 21.56 -5.48 9.32
CA LYS A 236 20.21 -5.86 8.94
C LYS A 236 19.42 -6.46 10.09
N ASP A 237 19.98 -7.43 10.81
CA ASP A 237 19.25 -8.16 11.85
C ASP A 237 18.86 -7.24 13.01
N ASN A 238 19.73 -6.29 13.36
CA ASN A 238 19.43 -5.27 14.36
C ASN A 238 18.35 -4.29 13.87
N LYS A 239 18.31 -3.97 12.57
CA LYS A 239 17.20 -3.18 12.00
C LYS A 239 15.89 -3.93 12.10
N VAL A 240 15.87 -5.23 11.78
CA VAL A 240 14.66 -6.05 11.87
C VAL A 240 14.17 -6.11 13.32
N LYS A 241 15.05 -6.31 14.30
CA LYS A 241 14.71 -6.23 15.72
C LYS A 241 14.11 -4.88 16.11
N PHE A 242 14.75 -3.78 15.72
CA PHE A 242 14.26 -2.43 15.96
C PHE A 242 12.86 -2.22 15.36
N ILE A 243 12.63 -2.69 14.13
CA ILE A 243 11.33 -2.54 13.46
C ILE A 243 10.26 -3.35 14.19
N LYS A 244 10.56 -4.59 14.61
CA LYS A 244 9.63 -5.40 15.38
C LYS A 244 9.28 -4.75 16.73
N ASP A 245 10.28 -4.21 17.42
CA ASP A 245 10.09 -3.50 18.70
C ASP A 245 9.27 -2.20 18.53
N TYR A 246 9.49 -1.46 17.44
CA TYR A 246 8.72 -0.25 17.12
C TYR A 246 7.21 -0.51 16.94
N PHE A 247 6.85 -1.73 16.51
CA PHE A 247 5.47 -2.11 16.22
C PHE A 247 4.83 -3.00 17.29
N ALA A 248 5.56 -3.37 18.34
CA ALA A 248 5.03 -4.09 19.51
C ALA A 248 4.24 -3.14 20.43
#